data_AF-A0A1B3XSH9-F1
#
_entry.id   AF-A0A1B3XSH9-F1
#
_cell.length_a   1.000
_cell.length_b   1.000
_cell.length_c   1.000
_cell.angle_alpha   90.00
_cell.angle_beta   90.00
_cell.angle_gamma   90.00
#
_symmetry.space_group_name_H-M   'P 1'
#
loop_
_entity.id
_entity.type
_entity.pdbx_description
1 polymer ?
#
loop_
_entity_poly.entity_id
_entity_poly.type
_entity_poly.pdbx_seq_one_letter_code
_entity_poly.pdbx_strand_id
1 'polypeptide(L)'
;MMKKQLLYMMERKELVELYSDPTDLRKFDVVKILNVSDSFLVAANIAANGMYDGYRLLFLDNIHQMNVQTKYIKKIRQLYQAKKQSHLDFDDENDDLLLSFLDFAHKYNFIVSVDLFNVPGEVQGFIKNLEADIFVMSMVDEMGELDGDAFIKFGAIHGMSCDDQDLSDLMRIHSEMGK
;
A
#
# COMPACT_ATOMS: atom_id res chain seq x y z
N MET A 1 7.65 -10.04 -18.50
CA MET A 1 7.01 -9.16 -19.51
C MET A 1 6.21 -8.02 -18.86
N MET A 2 5.51 -8.28 -17.74
CA MET A 2 4.76 -7.26 -16.97
C MET A 2 5.64 -6.16 -16.35
N LYS A 3 6.75 -6.53 -15.67
CA LYS A 3 7.67 -5.56 -15.01
C LYS A 3 8.08 -4.38 -15.91
N LYS A 4 8.43 -4.65 -17.17
CA LYS A 4 8.80 -3.60 -18.13
C LYS A 4 7.67 -2.60 -18.39
N GLN A 5 6.42 -3.07 -18.43
CA GLN A 5 5.25 -2.20 -18.63
C GLN A 5 4.96 -1.37 -17.38
N LEU A 6 5.13 -1.94 -16.19
CA LEU A 6 5.00 -1.21 -14.92
C LEU A 6 6.02 -0.07 -14.82
N LEU A 7 7.29 -0.35 -15.14
CA LEU A 7 8.35 0.68 -15.20
C LEU A 7 8.03 1.79 -16.20
N TYR A 8 7.53 1.44 -17.39
CA TYR A 8 7.13 2.42 -18.40
C TYR A 8 5.94 3.30 -17.95
N MET A 9 4.99 2.75 -17.21
CA MET A 9 3.87 3.52 -16.61
C MET A 9 4.35 4.43 -15.47
N MET A 10 5.29 3.95 -14.65
CA MET A 10 5.93 4.68 -13.55
C MET A 10 6.63 5.95 -14.05
N GLU A 11 7.52 5.83 -15.04
CA GLU A 11 8.28 6.95 -15.62
C GLU A 11 7.35 8.06 -16.15
N ARG A 12 6.20 7.66 -16.71
CA ARG A 12 5.22 8.57 -17.28
C ARG A 12 4.23 9.11 -16.26
N LYS A 13 4.30 8.66 -15.01
CA LYS A 13 3.39 9.02 -13.91
C LYS A 13 1.92 8.82 -14.30
N GLU A 14 1.63 7.78 -15.08
CA GLU A 14 0.28 7.46 -15.56
C GLU A 14 -0.50 6.65 -14.52
N LEU A 15 -1.81 6.91 -14.44
CA LEU A 15 -2.73 6.09 -13.67
C LEU A 15 -3.06 4.81 -14.43
N VAL A 16 -3.12 3.70 -13.69
CA VAL A 16 -3.39 2.36 -14.21
C VAL A 16 -4.49 1.69 -13.39
N GLU A 17 -5.31 0.87 -14.03
CA GLU A 17 -6.13 -0.13 -13.33
C GLU A 17 -5.26 -1.37 -13.14
N LEU A 18 -5.02 -1.76 -11.89
CA LEU A 18 -4.14 -2.86 -11.54
C LEU A 18 -4.94 -3.99 -10.92
N TYR A 19 -4.81 -5.19 -11.50
CA TYR A 19 -5.51 -6.39 -11.06
C TYR A 19 -4.50 -7.33 -10.41
N SER A 20 -4.56 -7.42 -9.09
CA SER A 20 -3.61 -8.17 -8.25
C SER A 20 -4.28 -9.14 -7.27
N ASP A 21 -5.61 -9.17 -7.19
CA ASP A 21 -6.32 -10.08 -6.28
C ASP A 21 -6.47 -11.46 -6.94
N PRO A 22 -5.78 -12.52 -6.44
CA PRO A 22 -5.86 -13.85 -7.02
C PRO A 22 -7.20 -14.55 -6.72
N THR A 23 -8.00 -14.02 -5.79
CA THR A 23 -9.29 -14.57 -5.38
C THR A 23 -10.48 -13.92 -6.12
N ASP A 24 -10.34 -12.67 -6.58
CA ASP A 24 -11.30 -12.00 -7.48
C ASP A 24 -10.60 -11.28 -8.64
N LEU A 25 -10.50 -11.97 -9.77
CA LEU A 25 -9.85 -11.48 -11.00
C LEU A 25 -10.54 -10.28 -11.66
N ARG A 26 -11.70 -9.84 -11.15
CA ARG A 26 -12.42 -8.66 -11.66
C ARG A 26 -12.15 -7.42 -10.82
N LYS A 27 -11.63 -7.60 -9.60
CA LYS A 27 -11.28 -6.51 -8.69
C LYS A 27 -9.98 -5.86 -9.17
N PHE A 28 -9.97 -4.54 -9.14
CA PHE A 28 -8.79 -3.76 -9.49
C PHE A 28 -8.72 -2.50 -8.65
N ASP A 29 -7.50 -2.01 -8.46
CA ASP A 29 -7.23 -0.71 -7.87
C ASP A 29 -6.84 0.28 -8.97
N VAL A 30 -7.20 1.55 -8.80
CA VAL A 30 -6.64 2.63 -9.63
C VAL A 30 -5.45 3.21 -8.91
N VAL A 31 -4.27 3.07 -9.51
CA VAL A 31 -3.02 3.41 -8.82
C VAL A 31 -2.10 4.25 -9.68
N LYS A 32 -1.21 4.99 -9.00
CA LYS A 32 0.01 5.53 -9.58
C LYS A 32 1.18 4.70 -9.08
N ILE A 33 1.93 4.10 -10.01
CA ILE A 33 3.12 3.31 -9.67
C ILE A 33 4.22 4.26 -9.19
N LEU A 34 4.80 3.95 -8.02
CA LEU A 34 5.86 4.75 -7.41
C LEU A 34 7.23 4.07 -7.57
N ASN A 35 7.30 2.75 -7.40
CA ASN A 35 8.54 1.99 -7.58
C ASN A 35 8.28 0.50 -7.88
N VAL A 36 9.21 -0.17 -8.54
CA VAL A 36 9.10 -1.58 -8.96
C VAL A 36 10.44 -2.30 -8.78
N SER A 37 10.47 -3.32 -7.92
CA SER A 37 11.62 -4.23 -7.75
C SER A 37 11.43 -5.53 -8.53
N ASP A 38 12.26 -6.55 -8.28
CA ASP A 38 12.04 -7.89 -8.85
C ASP A 38 10.89 -8.65 -8.18
N SER A 39 10.62 -8.36 -6.91
CA SER A 39 9.63 -9.09 -6.09
C SER A 39 8.37 -8.27 -5.82
N PHE A 40 8.49 -6.95 -5.72
CA PHE A 40 7.41 -6.08 -5.25
C PHE A 40 7.19 -4.85 -6.15
N LEU A 41 6.00 -4.28 -5.99
CA LEU A 41 5.58 -2.99 -6.53
C LEU A 41 5.11 -2.12 -5.37
N VAL A 42 5.51 -0.85 -5.34
CA VAL A 42 4.91 0.19 -4.48
C VAL A 42 4.05 1.12 -5.33
N ALA A 43 2.83 1.37 -4.90
CA ALA A 43 1.89 2.25 -5.59
C ALA A 43 1.09 3.13 -4.62
N ALA A 44 0.70 4.32 -5.09
CA ALA A 44 -0.28 5.16 -4.41
C ALA A 44 -1.67 4.90 -5.00
N ASN A 45 -2.63 4.61 -4.12
CA ASN A 45 -4.00 4.28 -4.49
C ASN A 45 -4.86 5.54 -4.61
N ILE A 46 -5.85 5.47 -5.51
CA ILE A 46 -6.82 6.53 -5.74
C ILE A 46 -8.21 5.92 -5.73
N ALA A 47 -9.03 6.37 -4.78
CA ALA A 47 -10.40 5.92 -4.64
C ALA A 47 -11.27 6.31 -5.84
N ALA A 48 -12.41 5.65 -6.00
CA ALA A 48 -13.36 5.86 -7.11
C ALA A 48 -13.93 7.30 -7.18
N ASN A 49 -13.85 8.04 -6.08
CA ASN A 49 -14.25 9.44 -5.98
C ASN A 49 -13.10 10.43 -6.31
N GLY A 50 -11.93 9.92 -6.71
CA GLY A 50 -10.72 10.67 -7.02
C GLY A 50 -9.97 11.20 -5.79
N MET A 51 -10.25 10.72 -4.58
CA MET A 51 -9.44 11.02 -3.39
C MET A 51 -8.18 10.14 -3.38
N TYR A 52 -7.12 10.66 -2.78
CA TYR A 52 -6.01 9.83 -2.30
C TYR A 52 -6.53 8.76 -1.33
N ASP A 53 -5.97 7.55 -1.41
CA ASP A 53 -6.42 6.39 -0.64
C ASP A 53 -5.25 5.47 -0.25
N GLY A 54 -4.20 6.06 0.33
CA GLY A 54 -3.08 5.31 0.87
C GLY A 54 -2.06 4.79 -0.15
N TYR A 55 -1.15 3.97 0.37
CA TYR A 55 -0.12 3.26 -0.39
C TYR A 55 -0.28 1.76 -0.25
N ARG A 56 0.21 1.04 -1.25
CA ARG A 56 0.25 -0.42 -1.25
C ARG A 56 1.63 -0.93 -1.64
N LEU A 57 2.09 -1.95 -0.92
CA LEU A 57 3.13 -2.86 -1.37
C LEU A 57 2.45 -4.12 -1.90
N LEU A 58 2.70 -4.47 -3.15
CA LEU A 58 2.10 -5.61 -3.83
C LEU A 58 3.16 -6.59 -4.30
N PHE A 59 2.96 -7.88 -4.05
CA PHE A 59 3.81 -8.90 -4.65
C PHE A 59 3.61 -8.93 -6.17
N LEU A 60 4.71 -8.81 -6.91
CA LEU A 60 4.70 -8.56 -8.35
C LEU A 60 4.04 -9.70 -9.13
N ASP A 61 4.24 -10.94 -8.69
CA ASP A 61 3.71 -12.15 -9.34
C ASP A 61 2.18 -12.27 -9.25
N ASN A 62 1.53 -11.54 -8.34
CA ASN A 62 0.07 -11.53 -8.24
C ASN A 62 -0.58 -10.65 -9.32
N ILE A 63 0.18 -9.74 -9.93
CA ILE A 63 -0.33 -8.81 -10.93
C ILE A 63 -0.55 -9.57 -12.24
N HIS A 64 -1.81 -9.91 -12.50
CA HIS A 64 -2.20 -10.71 -13.66
C HIS A 64 -2.74 -9.87 -14.80
N GLN A 65 -3.19 -8.63 -14.54
CA GLN A 65 -3.70 -7.72 -15.57
C GLN A 65 -3.46 -6.25 -15.21
N MET A 66 -3.25 -5.43 -16.24
CA MET A 66 -3.21 -3.98 -16.13
C MET A 66 -3.99 -3.37 -17.30
N ASN A 67 -4.91 -2.45 -17.02
CA ASN A 67 -5.55 -1.66 -18.06
C ASN A 67 -5.08 -0.21 -17.99
N VAL A 68 -4.96 0.41 -19.15
CA VAL A 68 -4.49 1.78 -19.31
C VAL A 68 -5.46 2.56 -20.18
N GLN A 69 -5.50 3.88 -20.00
CA GLN A 69 -6.27 4.81 -20.85
C GLN A 69 -7.78 4.54 -20.96
N THR A 70 -8.35 3.81 -20.00
CA THR A 70 -9.79 3.53 -19.95
C THR A 70 -10.60 4.81 -19.72
N LYS A 71 -11.90 4.78 -20.06
CA LYS A 71 -12.81 5.89 -19.73
C LYS A 71 -12.90 6.11 -18.22
N TYR A 72 -12.77 5.05 -17.42
CA TYR A 72 -12.80 5.11 -15.97
C TYR A 72 -11.56 5.82 -15.42
N ILE A 73 -10.34 5.43 -15.83
CA ILE A 73 -9.10 6.13 -15.46
C ILE A 73 -9.17 7.62 -15.82
N LYS A 74 -9.71 7.97 -17.00
CA LYS A 74 -9.87 9.38 -17.41
C LYS A 74 -10.78 10.15 -16.44
N LYS A 75 -11.90 9.56 -16.02
CA LYS A 75 -12.80 10.14 -15.01
C LYS A 75 -12.07 10.33 -13.67
N ILE A 76 -11.37 9.30 -13.18
CA ILE A 76 -10.64 9.37 -11.90
C ILE A 76 -9.56 10.46 -11.93
N ARG A 77 -8.81 10.56 -13.02
CA ARG A 77 -7.81 11.61 -13.22
C ARG A 77 -8.41 13.02 -13.13
N GLN A 78 -9.56 13.24 -13.75
CA GLN A 78 -10.26 14.53 -13.69
C GLN A 78 -10.70 14.87 -12.26
N LEU A 79 -11.23 13.88 -11.52
CA LEU A 79 -11.62 14.07 -10.12
C LEU A 79 -10.43 14.38 -9.21
N TYR A 80 -9.34 13.62 -9.35
CA TYR A 80 -8.11 13.81 -8.58
C TYR A 80 -7.53 15.22 -8.77
N GLN A 81 -7.50 15.70 -10.02
CA GLN A 81 -7.06 17.06 -10.35
C GLN A 81 -8.02 18.14 -9.82
N ALA A 82 -9.33 17.96 -10.02
CA ALA A 82 -10.34 18.93 -9.56
C ALA A 82 -10.32 19.11 -8.03
N LYS A 83 -10.02 18.03 -7.30
CA LYS A 83 -9.89 18.00 -5.85
C LYS A 83 -8.50 18.37 -5.33
N LYS A 84 -7.58 18.75 -6.23
CA LYS A 84 -6.20 19.14 -5.92
C LYS A 84 -5.48 18.12 -5.02
N GLN A 85 -5.73 16.84 -5.27
CA GLN A 85 -5.13 15.77 -4.47
C GLN A 85 -3.63 15.66 -4.77
N SER A 86 -2.89 15.21 -3.76
CA SER A 86 -1.48 14.85 -3.84
C SER A 86 -1.22 13.63 -2.95
N HIS A 87 -0.06 13.03 -3.11
CA HIS A 87 0.47 12.00 -2.21
C HIS A 87 1.84 12.49 -1.71
N LEU A 88 2.31 11.96 -0.58
CA LEU A 88 3.71 12.11 -0.16
C LEU A 88 4.62 11.46 -1.19
N ASP A 89 5.86 11.94 -1.28
CA ASP A 89 6.86 11.27 -2.08
C ASP A 89 7.35 10.02 -1.34
N PHE A 90 7.37 8.91 -2.06
CA PHE A 90 7.93 7.66 -1.59
C PHE A 90 9.42 7.66 -1.91
N ASP A 91 10.24 7.80 -0.88
CA ASP A 91 11.70 7.75 -1.00
C ASP A 91 12.16 6.29 -0.89
N ASP A 92 12.75 5.77 -1.96
CA ASP A 92 13.37 4.45 -1.98
C ASP A 92 14.80 4.56 -1.43
N GLU A 93 14.93 4.49 -0.11
CA GLU A 93 16.19 4.68 0.60
C GLU A 93 17.00 3.37 0.77
N ASN A 94 16.42 2.20 0.45
CA ASN A 94 17.07 0.90 0.57
C ASN A 94 17.17 0.16 -0.78
N ASP A 95 18.11 -0.78 -0.86
CA ASP A 95 18.20 -1.72 -2.00
C ASP A 95 17.03 -2.73 -2.04
N ASP A 96 16.33 -2.89 -0.91
CA ASP A 96 15.15 -3.75 -0.78
C ASP A 96 13.88 -2.90 -0.63
N LEU A 97 12.99 -3.01 -1.62
CA LEU A 97 11.75 -2.25 -1.69
C LEU A 97 10.78 -2.57 -0.53
N LEU A 98 10.83 -3.78 0.03
CA LEU A 98 10.05 -4.13 1.21
C LEU A 98 10.52 -3.30 2.43
N LEU A 99 11.84 -3.22 2.62
CA LEU A 99 12.42 -2.43 3.70
C LEU A 99 12.17 -0.93 3.50
N SER A 100 12.31 -0.42 2.27
CA SER A 100 11.93 0.98 1.95
C SER A 100 10.47 1.28 2.29
N PHE A 101 9.55 0.33 2.07
CA PHE A 101 8.14 0.51 2.44
C PHE A 101 7.93 0.55 3.96
N LEU A 102 8.59 -0.35 4.69
CA LEU A 102 8.52 -0.37 6.15
C LEU A 102 9.12 0.91 6.76
N ASP A 103 10.28 1.36 6.27
CA ASP A 103 10.91 2.61 6.70
C ASP A 103 10.03 3.82 6.39
N PHE A 104 9.42 3.86 5.21
CA PHE A 104 8.47 4.90 4.83
C PHE A 104 7.30 4.97 5.82
N ALA A 105 6.64 3.83 6.08
CA ALA A 105 5.52 3.79 7.00
C ALA A 105 5.93 4.15 8.45
N HIS A 106 7.11 3.73 8.89
CA HIS A 106 7.66 4.08 10.20
C HIS A 106 7.98 5.58 10.31
N LYS A 107 8.65 6.15 9.29
CA LYS A 107 9.02 7.58 9.21
C LYS A 107 7.82 8.51 9.33
N TYR A 108 6.69 8.14 8.72
CA TYR A 108 5.45 8.91 8.77
C TYR A 108 4.47 8.47 9.87
N ASN A 109 4.87 7.49 10.69
CA ASN A 109 4.07 6.94 11.80
C ASN A 109 2.67 6.47 11.35
N PHE A 110 2.61 5.76 10.22
CA PHE A 110 1.37 5.17 9.74
C PHE A 110 1.04 3.87 10.47
N ILE A 111 -0.27 3.61 10.65
CA ILE A 111 -0.74 2.25 10.86
C ILE A 111 -0.58 1.50 9.53
N VAL A 112 0.03 0.33 9.60
CA VAL A 112 0.25 -0.57 8.46
C VAL A 112 -0.67 -1.76 8.64
N SER A 113 -1.35 -2.18 7.57
CA SER A 113 -1.96 -3.51 7.48
C SER A 113 -1.08 -4.44 6.66
N VAL A 114 -0.94 -5.69 7.12
CA VAL A 114 -0.08 -6.72 6.53
C VAL A 114 -0.90 -7.94 6.13
N ASP A 115 -0.92 -8.22 4.82
CA ASP A 115 -1.51 -9.43 4.24
C ASP A 115 -0.51 -10.59 4.35
N LEU A 116 -0.85 -11.63 5.10
CA LEU A 116 0.00 -12.80 5.31
C LEU A 116 -0.45 -14.00 4.48
N PHE A 117 0.50 -14.72 3.88
CA PHE A 117 0.31 -16.00 3.17
C PHE A 117 -0.82 -16.06 2.12
N ASN A 118 -1.32 -14.91 1.65
CA ASN A 118 -2.47 -14.83 0.75
C ASN A 118 -3.74 -15.52 1.30
N VAL A 119 -3.94 -15.47 2.63
CA VAL A 119 -5.16 -15.96 3.29
C VAL A 119 -5.95 -14.79 3.86
N PRO A 120 -7.28 -14.90 4.00
CA PRO A 120 -8.07 -13.88 4.66
C PRO A 120 -7.59 -13.67 6.09
N GLY A 121 -7.39 -12.41 6.47
CA GLY A 121 -6.88 -12.02 7.77
C GLY A 121 -5.61 -11.18 7.62
N GLU A 122 -5.59 -10.05 8.30
CA GLU A 122 -4.50 -9.09 8.27
C GLU A 122 -4.01 -8.81 9.69
N VAL A 123 -2.74 -8.43 9.82
CA VAL A 123 -2.18 -7.90 11.06
C VAL A 123 -1.97 -6.41 10.86
N GLN A 124 -2.56 -5.59 11.73
CA GLN A 124 -2.47 -4.14 11.63
C GLN A 124 -1.82 -3.51 12.86
N GLY A 125 -1.06 -2.44 12.67
CA GLY A 125 -0.39 -1.74 13.76
C GLY A 125 0.76 -0.85 13.33
N PHE A 126 1.54 -0.38 14.29
CA PHE A 126 2.71 0.47 14.07
C PHE A 126 3.99 -0.38 13.98
N ILE A 127 4.87 -0.05 13.03
CA ILE A 127 6.20 -0.65 12.96
C ILE A 127 7.02 -0.20 14.18
N LYS A 128 7.46 -1.15 14.99
CA LYS A 128 8.20 -0.93 16.23
C LYS A 128 9.70 -1.17 16.08
N ASN A 129 10.09 -2.25 15.40
CA ASN A 129 11.48 -2.60 15.18
C ASN A 129 11.66 -3.42 13.90
N LEU A 130 12.82 -3.28 13.25
CA LEU A 130 13.25 -4.11 12.12
C LEU A 130 14.42 -4.98 12.56
N GLU A 131 14.37 -6.27 12.22
CA GLU A 131 15.45 -7.23 12.47
C GLU A 131 15.86 -7.90 11.16
N ALA A 132 16.78 -8.87 11.21
CA ALA A 132 17.38 -9.43 10.00
C ALA A 132 16.40 -10.27 9.15
N ASP A 133 15.50 -11.03 9.77
CA ASP A 133 14.55 -11.94 9.11
C ASP A 133 13.08 -11.68 9.48
N ILE A 134 12.85 -10.80 10.44
CA ILE A 134 11.54 -10.42 10.95
C ILE A 134 11.43 -8.91 11.13
N PHE A 135 10.21 -8.45 11.32
CA PHE A 135 9.91 -7.14 11.89
C PHE A 135 8.88 -7.28 13.01
N VAL A 136 8.89 -6.31 13.91
CA VAL A 136 8.01 -6.26 15.08
C VAL A 136 7.03 -5.11 14.90
N MET A 137 5.74 -5.38 15.11
CA MET A 137 4.68 -4.38 15.12
C MET A 137 4.02 -4.31 16.49
N SER A 138 3.72 -3.11 16.99
CA SER A 138 2.71 -2.97 18.06
C SER A 138 1.33 -2.95 17.43
N MET A 139 0.53 -3.96 17.71
CA MET A 139 -0.77 -4.16 17.08
C MET A 139 -1.77 -3.13 17.56
N VAL A 140 -2.70 -2.76 16.68
CA VAL A 140 -3.83 -1.88 16.99
C VAL A 140 -5.12 -2.64 16.69
N ASP A 141 -5.99 -2.77 17.68
CA ASP A 141 -7.27 -3.44 17.48
C ASP A 141 -8.29 -2.56 16.72
N GLU A 142 -9.48 -3.08 16.46
CA GLU A 142 -10.55 -2.32 15.77
C GLU A 142 -11.09 -1.12 16.56
N MET A 143 -10.80 -1.05 17.86
CA MET A 143 -11.20 0.04 18.75
C MET A 143 -10.12 1.14 18.84
N GLY A 144 -8.97 0.96 18.19
CA GLY A 144 -7.85 1.89 18.23
C GLY A 144 -6.92 1.68 19.44
N GLU A 145 -7.10 0.62 20.21
CA GLU A 145 -6.28 0.29 21.37
C GLU A 145 -5.05 -0.52 20.97
N LEU A 146 -3.96 -0.37 21.72
CA LEU A 146 -2.78 -1.21 21.53
C LEU A 146 -3.05 -2.62 22.07
N ASP A 147 -2.84 -3.64 21.24
CA ASP A 147 -3.09 -5.04 21.60
C ASP A 147 -1.82 -5.89 21.46
N GLY A 148 -0.79 -5.56 22.24
CA GLY A 148 0.45 -6.33 22.27
C GLY A 148 1.32 -6.17 21.02
N ASP A 149 2.29 -7.08 20.86
CA ASP A 149 3.27 -7.06 19.78
C ASP A 149 3.17 -8.31 18.89
N ALA A 150 3.30 -8.12 17.57
CA ALA A 150 3.42 -9.19 16.58
C ALA A 150 4.85 -9.26 16.03
N PHE A 151 5.35 -10.49 15.86
CA PHE A 151 6.64 -10.79 15.23
C PHE A 151 6.39 -11.46 13.89
N ILE A 152 6.73 -10.78 12.79
CA ILE A 152 6.33 -11.18 11.43
C ILE A 152 7.57 -11.45 10.59
N LYS A 153 7.63 -12.61 9.95
CA LYS A 153 8.70 -12.96 9.00
C LYS A 153 8.51 -12.25 7.67
N PHE A 154 9.59 -11.71 7.09
CA PHE A 154 9.51 -11.08 5.77
C PHE A 154 8.98 -12.03 4.69
N GLY A 155 9.39 -13.31 4.71
CA GLY A 155 8.94 -14.31 3.75
C GLY A 155 7.46 -14.71 3.87
N ALA A 156 6.74 -14.26 4.90
CA ALA A 156 5.29 -14.49 5.04
C ALA A 156 4.44 -13.38 4.39
N ILE A 157 5.06 -12.25 4.05
CA ILE A 157 4.37 -11.06 3.55
C ILE A 157 3.94 -11.30 2.10
N HIS A 158 2.66 -11.06 1.84
CA HIS A 158 2.09 -11.11 0.50
C HIS A 158 1.70 -9.73 -0.04
N GLY A 159 1.41 -8.81 0.87
CA GLY A 159 1.10 -7.42 0.57
C GLY A 159 1.04 -6.60 1.85
N MET A 160 1.09 -5.29 1.69
CA MET A 160 0.86 -4.35 2.78
C MET A 160 0.09 -3.13 2.28
N SER A 161 -0.62 -2.46 3.18
CA SER A 161 -1.20 -1.13 2.97
C SER A 161 -0.89 -0.21 4.13
N CYS A 162 -0.89 1.10 3.87
CA CYS A 162 -0.84 2.11 4.91
C CYS A 162 -1.50 3.40 4.43
N ASP A 163 -2.01 4.20 5.38
CA ASP A 163 -2.59 5.53 5.14
C ASP A 163 -3.79 5.54 4.16
N ASP A 164 -4.43 4.38 3.95
CA ASP A 164 -5.74 4.30 3.32
C ASP A 164 -6.82 4.85 4.27
N GLN A 165 -8.04 5.03 3.77
CA GLN A 165 -9.10 5.66 4.56
C GLN A 165 -9.40 4.92 5.87
N ASP A 166 -9.42 3.59 5.85
CA ASP A 166 -9.78 2.77 7.02
C ASP A 166 -8.68 2.86 8.08
N LEU A 167 -7.41 2.70 7.68
CA LEU A 167 -6.26 2.84 8.58
C LEU A 167 -6.08 4.28 9.09
N SER A 168 -6.41 5.28 8.27
CA SER A 168 -6.40 6.69 8.67
C SER A 168 -7.46 6.98 9.73
N ASP A 169 -8.67 6.43 9.59
CA ASP A 169 -9.72 6.58 10.58
C ASP A 169 -9.36 5.88 11.88
N LEU A 170 -8.75 4.69 11.80
CA LEU A 170 -8.23 4.00 12.98
C LEU A 170 -7.13 4.81 13.69
N MET A 171 -6.21 5.40 12.93
CA MET A 171 -5.17 6.28 13.48
C MET A 171 -5.76 7.50 14.18
N ARG A 172 -6.86 8.07 13.67
CA ARG A 172 -7.58 9.16 14.34
C ARG A 172 -8.18 8.71 15.66
N ILE A 173 -8.85 7.55 15.70
CA ILE A 173 -9.42 6.99 16.92
C ILE A 173 -8.32 6.81 17.97
N HIS A 174 -7.23 6.11 17.61
CA HIS A 174 -6.07 5.90 18.48
C HIS A 174 -5.51 7.22 19.05
N SER A 175 -5.39 8.24 18.20
CA SER A 175 -4.83 9.54 18.59
C SER A 175 -5.72 10.34 19.56
N GLU A 176 -7.04 10.17 19.50
CA GLU A 176 -7.96 10.83 20.44
C GLU A 176 -7.96 10.16 21.82
N MET A 177 -7.62 8.87 21.92
CA MET A 177 -7.55 8.16 23.21
C MET A 177 -6.35 8.59 24.07
N GLY A 178 -5.29 9.10 23.45
CA GLY A 178 -4.10 9.59 24.12
C GLY A 178 -4.18 11.04 24.64
N LYS A 179 -5.31 11.73 24.45
CA LYS A 179 -5.56 13.10 24.94
C LYS A 179 -6.32 13.10 26.26
#